data_AF-A0A957RH71-F1
#
_entry.id   AF-A0A957RH71-F1
#
_cell.length_a   1.000
_cell.length_b   1.000
_cell.length_c   1.000
_cell.angle_alpha   90.00
_cell.angle_beta   90.00
_cell.angle_gamma   90.00
#
_symmetry.space_group_name_H-M   'P 1'
#
loop_
_entity.id
_entity.type
_entity.pdbx_description
1 polymer ?
#
loop_
_entity_poly.entity_id
_entity_poly.type
_entity_poly.pdbx_seq_one_letter_code
_entity_poly.pdbx_strand_id
1 'polypeptide(L)'
;RTTPEGTPGRETVLANFRRQADALLPLQSANGLWPTVVDEPSFYLESSGSALAGAAIIEGVARGWLDAARFGPAAQRARDGILGELEGSGRLGSVSGPTGPMLDIAAYNAIPTDVLTRYGQGTALLIGAADLDAASAP
;
A
#
# COMPACT_ATOMS: atom_id res chain seq x y z
N ARG A 1 11.73 12.97 -2.43
CA ARG A 1 12.61 13.72 -1.48
C ARG A 1 12.95 12.78 -0.34
N THR A 2 14.19 12.69 0.11
CA THR A 2 14.58 11.80 1.22
C THR A 2 15.27 12.55 2.33
N THR A 3 15.12 12.06 3.55
CA THR A 3 15.93 12.50 4.69
C THR A 3 17.41 12.18 4.41
N PRO A 4 18.32 13.18 4.46
CA PRO A 4 19.74 12.96 4.23
C PRO A 4 20.34 11.90 5.14
N GLU A 5 21.34 11.18 4.64
CA GLU A 5 22.12 10.24 5.44
C GLU A 5 22.78 10.94 6.64
N GLY A 6 22.94 10.21 7.75
CA GLY A 6 23.45 10.77 9.00
C GLY A 6 22.47 11.64 9.79
N THR A 7 21.27 11.93 9.26
CA THR A 7 20.22 12.63 10.04
C THR A 7 19.83 11.80 11.27
N PRO A 8 19.87 12.37 12.50
CA PRO A 8 19.47 11.66 13.70
C PRO A 8 18.07 11.04 13.58
N GLY A 9 17.94 9.76 13.93
CA GLY A 9 16.68 9.02 13.87
C GLY A 9 16.34 8.38 12.52
N ARG A 10 17.07 8.69 11.44
CA ARG A 10 16.84 8.07 10.12
C ARG A 10 16.90 6.55 10.15
N GLU A 11 17.93 5.99 10.78
CA GLU A 11 18.10 4.53 10.89
C GLU A 11 16.97 3.88 11.70
N THR A 12 16.49 4.55 12.76
CA THR A 12 15.33 4.07 13.52
C THR A 12 14.08 4.01 12.66
N VAL A 13 13.81 5.05 11.86
CA VAL A 13 12.66 5.09 10.95
C VAL A 13 12.78 4.01 9.88
N LEU A 14 13.96 3.84 9.26
CA LEU A 14 14.19 2.78 8.28
C LEU A 14 14.04 1.38 8.88
N ALA A 15 14.53 1.16 10.11
CA ALA A 15 14.35 -0.10 10.81
C ALA A 15 12.87 -0.39 11.10
N ASN A 16 12.09 0.62 11.49
CA ASN A 16 10.64 0.47 11.70
C ASN A 16 9.93 0.15 10.38
N PHE A 17 10.26 0.87 9.31
CA PHE A 17 9.71 0.64 7.97
C PHE A 17 9.98 -0.79 7.49
N ARG A 18 11.23 -1.26 7.58
CA ARG A 18 11.60 -2.64 7.20
C ARG A 18 10.80 -3.68 7.99
N ARG A 19 10.64 -3.49 9.31
CA ARG A 19 9.83 -4.39 10.13
C ARG A 19 8.35 -4.41 9.73
N GLN A 20 7.78 -3.26 9.37
CA GLN A 20 6.39 -3.20 8.88
C GLN A 20 6.25 -3.89 7.52
N ALA A 21 7.19 -3.65 6.59
CA ALA A 21 7.20 -4.33 5.29
C ALA A 21 7.33 -5.85 5.45
N ASP A 22 8.21 -6.31 6.34
CA ASP A 22 8.37 -7.73 6.67
C ASP A 22 7.07 -8.36 7.19
N ALA A 23 6.34 -7.66 8.07
CA ALA A 23 5.09 -8.14 8.65
C ALA A 23 3.93 -8.15 7.65
N LEU A 24 3.89 -7.18 6.72
CA LEU A 24 2.85 -7.09 5.69
C LEU A 24 3.03 -8.08 4.55
N LEU A 25 4.28 -8.41 4.20
CA LEU A 25 4.60 -9.27 3.06
C LEU A 25 3.83 -10.61 3.02
N PRO A 26 3.77 -11.41 4.12
CA PRO A 26 3.03 -12.67 4.10
C PRO A 26 1.50 -12.50 4.10
N LEU A 27 1.00 -11.28 4.35
CA LEU A 27 -0.43 -10.97 4.42
C LEU A 27 -1.01 -10.47 3.09
N GLN A 28 -0.17 -10.31 2.06
CA GLN A 28 -0.63 -9.88 0.75
C GLN A 28 -1.48 -10.97 0.09
N SER A 29 -2.67 -10.60 -0.36
CA SER A 29 -3.59 -11.50 -1.05
C SER A 29 -3.11 -11.82 -2.47
N ALA A 30 -3.69 -12.86 -3.07
CA ALA A 30 -3.28 -13.35 -4.39
C ALA A 30 -3.44 -12.30 -5.52
N ASN A 31 -4.40 -11.38 -5.39
CA ASN A 31 -4.60 -10.27 -6.33
C ASN A 31 -3.66 -9.07 -6.07
N GLY A 32 -2.75 -9.18 -5.09
CA GLY A 32 -1.78 -8.14 -4.76
C GLY A 32 -2.25 -7.10 -3.73
N LEU A 33 -3.50 -7.13 -3.31
CA LEU A 33 -4.05 -6.22 -2.29
C LEU A 33 -3.94 -6.81 -0.89
N TRP A 34 -4.27 -6.00 0.11
CA TRP A 34 -4.43 -6.40 1.51
C TRP A 34 -5.89 -6.22 1.96
N PRO A 35 -6.37 -7.09 2.87
CA PRO A 35 -7.66 -6.90 3.51
C PRO A 35 -7.66 -5.65 4.40
N THR A 36 -8.85 -5.05 4.61
CA THR A 36 -9.01 -3.84 5.45
C THR A 36 -8.46 -4.01 6.87
N VAL A 37 -8.47 -5.25 7.39
CA VAL A 37 -7.71 -5.66 8.56
C VAL A 37 -6.71 -6.70 8.06
N VAL A 38 -5.44 -6.33 8.06
CA VAL A 38 -4.41 -7.00 7.25
C VAL A 38 -4.20 -8.48 7.58
N ASP A 39 -4.49 -8.90 8.80
CA ASP A 39 -4.39 -10.28 9.27
C ASP A 39 -5.72 -11.05 9.27
N GLU A 40 -6.79 -10.47 8.71
CA GLU A 40 -8.09 -11.10 8.51
C GLU A 40 -8.37 -11.35 7.01
N PRO A 41 -7.88 -12.46 6.42
CA PRO A 41 -7.96 -12.71 4.98
C PRO A 41 -9.39 -12.92 4.46
N SER A 42 -10.37 -13.09 5.35
CA SER A 42 -11.79 -13.20 5.00
C SER A 42 -12.48 -11.85 4.80
N PHE A 43 -11.84 -10.76 5.22
CA PHE A 43 -12.40 -9.41 5.09
C PHE A 43 -12.19 -8.87 3.68
N TYR A 44 -12.96 -7.84 3.32
CA TYR A 44 -12.83 -7.24 2.00
C TYR A 44 -11.42 -6.67 1.78
N LEU A 45 -10.95 -6.74 0.53
CA LEU A 45 -9.70 -6.16 0.09
C LEU A 45 -9.87 -4.65 -0.09
N GLU A 46 -8.98 -3.87 0.51
CA GLU A 46 -9.13 -2.41 0.58
C GLU A 46 -8.05 -1.72 -0.25
N SER A 47 -8.48 -0.91 -1.22
CA SER A 47 -7.60 -0.36 -2.24
C SER A 47 -6.71 0.77 -1.75
N SER A 48 -7.18 1.67 -0.88
CA SER A 48 -6.39 2.86 -0.54
C SER A 48 -5.19 2.56 0.35
N GLY A 49 -5.37 1.72 1.37
CA GLY A 49 -4.34 1.16 2.22
C GLY A 49 -3.39 0.27 1.44
N SER A 50 -3.91 -0.57 0.53
CA SER A 50 -3.08 -1.38 -0.37
C SER A 50 -2.22 -0.52 -1.29
N ALA A 51 -2.76 0.58 -1.82
CA ALA A 51 -2.01 1.52 -2.64
C ALA A 51 -0.91 2.23 -1.84
N LEU A 52 -1.17 2.64 -0.59
CA LEU A 52 -0.16 3.22 0.29
C LEU A 52 0.96 2.23 0.62
N ALA A 53 0.60 1.00 1.01
CA ALA A 53 1.56 -0.06 1.30
C ALA A 53 2.39 -0.41 0.06
N GLY A 54 1.72 -0.57 -1.09
CA GLY A 54 2.36 -0.84 -2.38
C GLY A 54 3.33 0.26 -2.79
N ALA A 55 2.92 1.53 -2.71
CA ALA A 55 3.79 2.67 -3.03
C ALA A 55 5.05 2.69 -2.15
N ALA A 56 4.89 2.46 -0.84
CA ALA A 56 6.02 2.41 0.08
C ALA A 56 6.97 1.23 -0.20
N ILE A 57 6.43 0.07 -0.57
CA ILE A 57 7.25 -1.10 -0.96
C ILE A 57 7.99 -0.83 -2.27
N ILE A 58 7.32 -0.26 -3.29
CA ILE A 58 7.94 0.11 -4.57
C ILE A 58 9.09 1.09 -4.35
N GLU A 59 8.85 2.18 -3.61
CA GLU A 59 9.89 3.17 -3.31
C GLU A 59 11.01 2.55 -2.46
N GLY A 60 10.66 1.70 -1.49
CA GLY A 60 11.63 0.99 -0.66
C GLY A 60 12.56 0.08 -1.47
N VAL A 61 12.04 -0.62 -2.48
CA VAL A 61 12.84 -1.43 -3.40
C VAL A 61 13.71 -0.54 -4.28
N ALA A 62 13.13 0.47 -4.94
CA ALA A 62 13.84 1.37 -5.85
C ALA A 62 15.00 2.11 -5.18
N ARG A 63 14.88 2.42 -3.88
CA ARG A 63 15.93 3.09 -3.10
C ARG A 63 16.90 2.14 -2.40
N GLY A 64 16.77 0.83 -2.59
CA GLY A 64 17.60 -0.18 -1.92
C GLY A 64 17.38 -0.26 -0.40
N TRP A 65 16.25 0.23 0.10
CA TRP A 65 15.87 0.10 1.51
C TRP A 65 15.29 -1.28 1.84
N LEU A 66 14.67 -1.91 0.84
CA LEU A 66 14.14 -3.27 0.85
C LEU A 66 14.88 -4.11 -0.20
N ASP A 67 15.07 -5.40 0.10
CA ASP A 67 15.69 -6.33 -0.84
C ASP A 67 14.81 -6.56 -2.07
N ALA A 68 15.35 -6.29 -3.26
CA ALA A 68 14.60 -6.34 -4.50
C ALA A 68 14.12 -7.76 -4.86
N ALA A 69 14.92 -8.80 -4.58
CA ALA A 69 14.54 -10.17 -4.88
C ALA A 69 13.36 -10.65 -4.02
N ARG A 70 13.33 -10.21 -2.76
CA ARG A 70 12.28 -10.56 -1.80
C ARG A 70 11.01 -9.72 -1.98
N PHE A 71 11.13 -8.41 -2.17
CA PHE A 71 9.99 -7.48 -2.17
C PHE A 71 9.52 -7.08 -3.57
N GLY A 72 10.34 -7.23 -4.61
CA GLY A 72 10.00 -6.88 -5.99
C GLY A 72 8.71 -7.54 -6.49
N PRO A 73 8.51 -8.87 -6.31
CA PRO A 73 7.26 -9.51 -6.72
C PRO A 73 6.02 -8.96 -5.99
N ALA A 74 6.15 -8.61 -4.71
CA ALA A 74 5.05 -8.02 -3.94
C ALA A 74 4.74 -6.59 -4.39
N ALA A 75 5.79 -5.81 -4.70
CA ALA A 75 5.68 -4.47 -5.26
C ALA A 75 4.90 -4.48 -6.59
N GLN A 76 5.30 -5.38 -7.50
CA GLN A 76 4.64 -5.54 -8.81
C GLN A 76 3.18 -5.95 -8.65
N ARG A 77 2.88 -6.95 -7.80
CA ARG A 77 1.49 -7.37 -7.56
C ARG A 77 0.64 -6.27 -6.96
N ALA A 78 1.17 -5.47 -6.02
CA ALA A 78 0.44 -4.35 -5.45
C ALA A 78 0.10 -3.30 -6.52
N ARG A 79 1.07 -2.98 -7.38
CA ARG A 79 0.87 -2.08 -8.52
C ARG A 79 -0.21 -2.61 -9.47
N ASP A 80 -0.10 -3.87 -9.88
CA ASP A 80 -1.05 -4.48 -10.83
C ASP A 80 -2.45 -4.61 -10.22
N GLY A 81 -2.55 -4.97 -8.94
CA GLY A 81 -3.80 -5.04 -8.19
C GLY A 81 -4.52 -3.70 -8.14
N ILE A 82 -3.81 -2.62 -7.80
CA ILE A 82 -4.41 -1.28 -7.74
C ILE A 82 -4.85 -0.78 -9.12
N LEU A 83 -4.07 -1.02 -10.17
CA LEU A 83 -4.50 -0.65 -11.51
C LEU A 83 -5.70 -1.47 -11.98
N GLY A 84 -5.85 -2.71 -11.50
CA GLY A 84 -7.05 -3.53 -11.74
C GLY A 84 -8.31 -2.99 -11.07
N GLU A 85 -8.18 -2.24 -9.97
CA GLU A 85 -9.29 -1.58 -9.26
C GLU A 85 -9.69 -0.23 -9.87
N LEU A 86 -8.96 0.27 -10.87
CA LEU A 86 -9.35 1.50 -11.57
C LEU A 86 -10.50 1.22 -12.54
N GLU A 87 -11.59 1.93 -12.34
CA GLU A 87 -12.74 1.93 -13.24
C GLU A 87 -12.44 2.69 -14.53
N GLY A 88 -13.26 2.48 -15.57
CA GLY A 88 -13.16 3.25 -16.82
C GLY A 88 -13.37 4.76 -16.64
N SER A 89 -13.94 5.19 -15.51
CA SER A 89 -14.08 6.61 -15.12
C SER A 89 -12.79 7.20 -14.54
N GLY A 90 -11.77 6.39 -14.28
CA GLY A 90 -10.57 6.75 -13.51
C GLY A 90 -10.78 6.73 -11.99
N ARG A 91 -11.95 6.32 -11.50
CA ARG A 91 -12.22 6.14 -10.07
C ARG A 91 -11.51 4.88 -9.57
N LEU A 92 -10.82 4.97 -8.43
CA LEU A 92 -10.36 3.80 -7.69
C LEU A 92 -11.55 3.15 -6.96
N GLY A 93 -11.80 1.89 -7.27
CA GLY A 93 -12.78 1.03 -6.61
C GLY A 93 -12.29 0.48 -5.27
N SER A 94 -13.20 -0.14 -4.52
CA SER A 94 -12.91 -0.87 -3.28
C SER A 94 -12.16 -0.06 -2.21
N VAL A 95 -12.47 1.24 -2.12
CA VAL A 95 -11.88 2.16 -1.13
C VAL A 95 -12.82 2.32 0.05
N SER A 96 -12.35 2.08 1.27
CA SER A 96 -13.19 2.22 2.46
C SER A 96 -13.64 3.67 2.68
N GLY A 97 -14.84 3.85 3.23
CA GLY A 97 -15.27 5.13 3.81
C GLY A 97 -14.38 5.59 4.99
N PRO A 98 -14.53 6.85 5.45
CA PRO A 98 -13.75 7.37 6.57
C PRO A 98 -13.97 6.52 7.83
N THR A 99 -12.88 6.04 8.41
CA THR A 99 -12.92 5.07 9.51
C THR A 99 -12.16 5.59 10.72
N GLY A 100 -12.84 5.63 11.87
CA GLY A 100 -12.22 5.90 13.17
C GLY A 100 -11.77 4.61 13.87
N PRO A 101 -11.17 4.69 15.07
CA PRO A 101 -10.94 3.52 15.89
C PRO A 101 -12.26 2.83 16.25
N MET A 102 -12.35 1.52 15.99
CA MET A 102 -13.53 0.71 16.32
C MET A 102 -13.23 -0.24 17.48
N LEU A 103 -14.26 -0.57 18.26
CA LEU A 103 -14.15 -1.54 19.36
C LEU A 103 -14.24 -2.99 18.89
N ASP A 104 -14.93 -3.23 17.77
CA ASP A 104 -15.14 -4.55 17.19
C ASP A 104 -14.45 -4.64 15.83
N ILE A 105 -13.69 -5.72 15.63
CA ILE A 105 -12.99 -6.01 14.38
C ILE A 105 -13.98 -6.14 13.21
N ALA A 106 -15.17 -6.72 13.45
CA ALA A 106 -16.20 -6.89 12.43
C ALA A 106 -16.74 -5.54 11.91
N ALA A 107 -16.63 -4.47 12.71
CA ALA A 107 -17.05 -3.13 12.31
C ALA A 107 -16.16 -2.55 11.18
N TYR A 108 -14.89 -2.96 11.10
CA TYR A 108 -14.02 -2.58 9.98
C TYR A 108 -14.48 -3.22 8.65
N ASN A 109 -14.95 -4.47 8.70
CA ASN A 109 -15.43 -5.20 7.51
C ASN A 109 -16.78 -4.67 7.00
N ALA A 110 -17.52 -3.92 7.82
CA ALA A 110 -18.82 -3.35 7.47
C ALA A 110 -18.74 -1.93 6.87
N ILE A 111 -17.53 -1.35 6.76
CA ILE A 111 -17.35 -0.01 6.20
C ILE A 111 -17.71 -0.03 4.69
N PRO A 112 -18.54 0.92 4.21
CA PRO A 112 -18.89 1.00 2.79
C PRO A 112 -17.66 1.24 1.90
N THR A 113 -17.61 0.56 0.75
CA THR A 113 -16.52 0.64 -0.24
C THR A 113 -16.95 1.16 -1.61
N ASP A 114 -18.24 1.46 -1.76
CA ASP A 114 -18.90 1.96 -2.97
C ASP A 114 -18.99 3.49 -3.02
N VAL A 115 -18.49 4.18 -1.99
CA VAL A 115 -18.51 5.64 -1.89
C VAL A 115 -17.22 6.22 -2.47
N LEU A 116 -17.34 7.23 -3.34
CA LEU A 116 -16.19 7.97 -3.82
C LEU A 116 -15.54 8.77 -2.67
N THR A 117 -14.30 8.43 -2.36
CA THR A 117 -13.50 9.13 -1.35
C THR A 117 -12.28 9.77 -2.02
N ARG A 118 -11.98 11.02 -1.66
CA ARG A 118 -10.90 11.78 -2.30
C ARG A 118 -9.52 11.19 -2.01
N TYR A 119 -9.33 10.61 -0.83
CA TYR A 119 -8.06 9.99 -0.47
C TYR A 119 -7.77 8.75 -1.33
N GLY A 120 -8.79 7.98 -1.76
CA GLY A 120 -8.60 6.86 -2.69
C GLY A 120 -7.89 7.29 -3.98
N GLN A 121 -8.34 8.40 -4.56
CA GLN A 121 -7.71 8.95 -5.77
C GLN A 121 -6.29 9.44 -5.52
N GLY A 122 -6.04 10.07 -4.36
CA GLY A 122 -4.71 10.44 -3.94
C GLY A 122 -3.77 9.24 -3.82
N THR A 123 -4.26 8.13 -3.25
CA THR A 123 -3.46 6.91 -3.10
C THR A 123 -3.19 6.20 -4.43
N ALA A 124 -4.14 6.21 -5.38
CA ALA A 124 -3.89 5.72 -6.74
C ALA A 124 -2.78 6.52 -7.44
N LEU A 125 -2.80 7.85 -7.32
CA LEU A 125 -1.75 8.70 -7.87
C LEU A 125 -0.39 8.45 -7.20
N LEU A 126 -0.37 8.20 -5.87
CA LEU A 126 0.86 7.94 -5.14
C LEU A 126 1.55 6.65 -5.61
N ILE A 127 0.81 5.54 -5.75
CA ILE A 127 1.41 4.29 -6.23
C ILE A 127 1.82 4.40 -7.70
N GLY A 128 1.04 5.10 -8.54
CA GLY A 128 1.42 5.38 -9.93
C GLY A 128 2.69 6.22 -10.04
N ALA A 129 2.86 7.24 -9.19
CA ALA A 129 4.08 8.04 -9.14
C ALA A 129 5.29 7.20 -8.68
N ALA A 130 5.11 6.36 -7.66
CA ALA A 130 6.17 5.46 -7.18
C ALA A 130 6.61 4.48 -8.28
N ASP A 131 5.68 3.92 -9.06
CA ASP A 131 5.96 3.03 -10.19
C ASP A 131 6.78 3.73 -11.29
N LEU A 132 6.35 4.94 -11.68
CA LEU A 132 7.05 5.75 -12.69
C LEU A 132 8.46 6.17 -12.25
N ASP A 133 8.60 6.59 -10.99
CA ASP A 133 9.90 6.98 -10.43
C ASP A 133 10.85 5.77 -10.33
N ALA A 134 10.34 4.60 -9.92
CA ALA A 134 11.10 3.37 -9.87
C ALA A 134 11.57 2.90 -11.25
N ALA A 135 10.71 3.03 -12.28
CA ALA A 135 11.07 2.72 -13.66
C ALA A 135 12.09 3.69 -14.27
N SER A 136 12.23 4.89 -13.69
CA SER A 136 13.17 5.93 -14.13
C SER A 136 14.49 5.93 -13.35
N ALA A 137 14.64 5.07 -12.34
CA ALA A 137 15.86 4.93 -11.58
C ALA A 137 16.97 4.30 -12.47
N PRO A 138 18.18 4.87 -12.49
CA PRO A 138 19.29 4.40 -13.33
C PRO A 138 19.84 3.03 -12.91
#